data_AF-A0A7N0RFH4-F1
#
_entry.id   AF-A0A7N0RFH4-F1
#
_cell.length_a   1.000
_cell.length_b   1.000
_cell.length_c   1.000
_cell.angle_alpha   90.00
_cell.angle_beta   90.00
_cell.angle_gamma   90.00
#
_symmetry.space_group_name_H-M   'P 1'
#
loop_
_entity.id
_entity.type
_entity.pdbx_description
1 polymer ?
#
loop_
_entity_poly.entity_id
_entity_poly.type
_entity_poly.pdbx_seq_one_letter_code
_entity_poly.pdbx_strand_id
1 'polypeptide(L)'
;MPHLKTWCFPGGDRRGLFASLKELQISKCSQLSKIPFCFPCLTTLGISECDELIEIEMSRGLEKGSVSTTYGHSLLSIEITKCPKLEEIPKSFVNLVDVDCGGGCNKLVSVPRLQHAHNLSLSYVSESMSLKAAIQDSTYLKELSIESDCNNLTVELLSMDLNRLTSLNHLHLMIPSDDYERMGWENDNQSLKITSCHALTTISGEFLSSCSNSLRELTIENCDNLVCLPRSLSTIQSLRILSLLECPKLVILKDCGLPTALTHLTIKNCDEMKAVSNLRLTKLTSL
;
A
#
# COMPACT_ATOMS: atom_id res chain seq x y z
N MET A 1 10.56 -8.47 27.63
CA MET A 1 9.89 -9.15 28.76
C MET A 1 9.35 -10.51 28.29
N PRO A 2 10.07 -11.64 28.47
CA PRO A 2 9.76 -12.90 27.77
C PRO A 2 8.52 -13.68 28.28
N HIS A 3 7.84 -13.22 29.33
CA HIS A 3 6.71 -13.95 29.95
C HIS A 3 5.41 -13.14 30.10
N LEU A 4 5.35 -11.92 29.57
CA LEU A 4 4.17 -11.07 29.72
C LEU A 4 3.07 -11.52 28.75
N LYS A 5 2.11 -12.32 29.26
CA LYS A 5 0.96 -12.79 28.47
C LYS A 5 -0.09 -11.72 28.21
N THR A 6 -0.33 -10.91 29.23
CA THR A 6 -1.32 -9.84 29.22
C THR A 6 -0.68 -8.60 29.82
N TRP A 7 -0.59 -7.54 29.02
CA TRP A 7 -0.27 -6.24 29.56
C TRP A 7 -1.57 -5.68 30.16
N CYS A 8 -1.59 -5.46 31.48
CA CYS A 8 -2.74 -4.90 32.18
C CYS A 8 -2.26 -3.85 33.18
N PHE A 9 -3.08 -2.82 33.41
CA PHE A 9 -2.84 -1.82 34.45
C PHE A 9 -3.69 -2.15 35.67
N PRO A 10 -3.10 -2.53 36.81
CA PRO A 10 -3.85 -2.75 38.03
C PRO A 10 -4.34 -1.40 38.59
N GLY A 11 -5.65 -1.26 38.79
CA GLY A 11 -6.30 -0.04 39.28
C GLY A 11 -7.18 0.62 38.22
N GLY A 12 -8.47 0.80 38.53
CA GLY A 12 -9.51 1.23 37.59
C GLY A 12 -9.39 2.67 37.07
N ASP A 13 -8.39 3.43 37.50
CA ASP A 13 -8.15 4.78 37.01
C ASP A 13 -6.95 4.80 36.04
N ARG A 14 -7.26 4.83 34.73
CA ARG A 14 -6.25 4.92 33.67
C ARG A 14 -5.89 6.37 33.31
N ARG A 15 -6.42 7.37 34.04
CA ARG A 15 -6.19 8.78 33.76
C ARG A 15 -4.73 9.16 33.94
N GLY A 16 -4.14 9.75 32.91
CA GLY A 16 -2.79 10.32 32.96
C GLY A 16 -1.63 9.31 32.91
N LEU A 17 -1.90 8.01 32.77
CA LEU A 17 -0.84 7.03 32.52
C LEU A 17 -0.13 7.36 31.20
N PHE A 18 1.21 7.41 31.25
CA PHE A 18 2.05 7.68 30.07
C PHE A 18 1.71 8.99 29.34
N ALA A 19 1.29 10.03 30.06
CA ALA A 19 0.94 11.33 29.47
C ALA A 19 2.08 12.03 28.71
N SER A 20 3.32 11.59 28.89
CA SER A 20 4.50 12.13 28.17
C SER A 20 5.06 11.16 27.13
N LEU A 21 4.55 9.93 27.03
CA LEU A 21 5.08 8.93 26.12
C LEU A 21 4.73 9.30 24.67
N LYS A 22 5.75 9.48 23.84
CA LYS A 22 5.64 9.82 22.41
C LYS A 22 5.84 8.62 21.51
N GLU A 23 6.72 7.71 21.91
CA GLU A 23 7.09 6.55 21.12
C GLU A 23 6.99 5.29 21.97
N LEU A 24 6.42 4.23 21.40
CA LEU A 24 6.27 2.93 22.02
C LEU A 24 6.72 1.87 21.03
N GLN A 25 7.69 1.05 21.44
CA GLN A 25 8.23 -0.04 20.65
C GLN A 25 8.05 -1.35 21.43
N ILE A 26 7.38 -2.31 20.82
CA ILE A 26 7.14 -3.64 21.37
C ILE A 26 7.71 -4.64 20.38
N SER A 27 8.84 -5.26 20.74
CA SER A 27 9.50 -6.22 19.86
C SER A 27 9.75 -7.55 20.56
N LYS A 28 9.60 -8.65 19.82
CA LYS A 28 9.93 -10.01 20.28
C LYS A 28 9.18 -10.39 21.55
N CYS A 29 7.93 -9.97 21.65
CA CYS A 29 7.01 -10.26 22.74
C CYS A 29 6.05 -11.40 22.33
N SER A 30 6.60 -12.59 22.10
CA SER A 30 5.86 -13.72 21.52
C SER A 30 4.72 -14.27 22.38
N GLN A 31 4.66 -13.98 23.67
CA GLN A 31 3.55 -14.39 24.54
C GLN A 31 2.44 -13.35 24.67
N LEU A 32 2.67 -12.13 24.18
CA LEU A 32 1.77 -11.00 24.41
C LEU A 32 0.54 -11.14 23.52
N SER A 33 -0.62 -11.38 24.13
CA SER A 33 -1.87 -11.60 23.39
C SER A 33 -2.69 -10.33 23.14
N LYS A 34 -2.56 -9.35 24.05
CA LYS A 34 -3.33 -8.10 24.02
C LYS A 34 -2.49 -6.92 24.48
N ILE A 35 -2.67 -5.78 23.83
CA ILE A 35 -2.06 -4.50 24.23
C ILE A 35 -3.17 -3.54 24.66
N PRO A 36 -3.26 -3.13 25.94
CA PRO A 36 -4.19 -2.11 26.39
C PRO A 36 -3.70 -0.75 25.90
N PHE A 37 -4.43 -0.14 24.96
CA PHE A 37 -4.08 1.16 24.43
C PHE A 37 -4.63 2.26 25.34
N CYS A 38 -3.75 2.96 26.06
CA CYS A 38 -4.09 4.05 26.98
C CYS A 38 -3.07 5.20 26.94
N PHE A 39 -2.43 5.41 25.78
CA PHE A 39 -1.34 6.37 25.62
C PHE A 39 -1.86 7.67 24.97
N PRO A 40 -2.19 8.73 25.74
CA PRO A 40 -2.87 9.91 25.19
C PRO A 40 -1.98 10.78 24.30
N CYS A 41 -0.66 10.72 24.48
CA CYS A 41 0.30 11.57 23.76
C CYS A 41 1.17 10.83 22.76
N LEU A 42 0.91 9.54 22.54
CA LEU A 42 1.71 8.67 21.68
C LEU A 42 1.55 9.08 20.21
N THR A 43 2.67 9.36 19.56
CA THR A 43 2.75 9.74 18.14
C THR A 43 3.23 8.60 17.27
N THR A 44 4.04 7.69 17.82
CA THR A 44 4.63 6.57 17.07
C THR A 44 4.46 5.25 17.82
N LEU A 45 3.98 4.23 17.12
CA LEU A 45 3.82 2.87 17.66
C LEU A 45 4.49 1.87 16.72
N GLY A 46 5.50 1.16 17.23
CA GLY A 46 6.08 0.00 16.56
C GLY A 46 5.78 -1.30 17.30
N ILE A 47 5.33 -2.31 16.57
CA ILE A 47 5.07 -3.65 17.08
C ILE A 47 5.70 -4.66 16.11
N SER A 48 6.65 -5.47 16.59
CA SER A 48 7.31 -6.46 15.76
C SER A 48 7.51 -7.80 16.47
N GLU A 49 7.39 -8.90 15.73
CA GLU A 49 7.67 -10.26 16.24
C GLU A 49 6.82 -10.59 17.49
N CYS A 50 5.50 -10.35 17.39
CA CYS A 50 4.51 -10.61 18.43
C CYS A 50 3.52 -11.68 17.98
N ASP A 51 3.97 -12.94 17.99
CA ASP A 51 3.28 -14.10 17.41
C ASP A 51 1.87 -14.38 17.97
N GLU A 52 1.65 -14.06 19.24
CA GLU A 52 0.38 -14.30 19.93
C GLU A 52 -0.54 -13.08 19.97
N LEU A 53 -0.13 -11.93 19.43
CA LEU A 53 -0.91 -10.70 19.49
C LEU A 53 -2.15 -10.81 18.60
N ILE A 54 -3.31 -10.75 19.25
CA ILE A 54 -4.61 -10.84 18.58
C ILE A 54 -5.27 -9.46 18.49
N GLU A 55 -5.04 -8.59 19.48
CA GLU A 55 -5.82 -7.36 19.62
C GLU A 55 -5.02 -6.21 20.28
N ILE A 56 -5.20 -5.01 19.74
CA ILE A 56 -4.87 -3.74 20.41
C ILE A 56 -6.16 -3.22 21.08
N GLU A 57 -6.31 -3.53 22.36
CA GLU A 57 -7.52 -3.27 23.13
C GLU A 57 -7.63 -1.78 23.49
N MET A 58 -8.60 -1.08 22.90
CA MET A 58 -8.89 0.31 23.25
C MET A 58 -9.45 0.40 24.66
N SER A 59 -8.73 1.10 25.54
CA SER A 59 -9.20 1.35 26.90
C SER A 59 -10.49 2.19 26.87
N ARG A 60 -11.60 1.64 27.35
CA ARG A 60 -12.82 2.42 27.60
C ARG A 60 -12.59 3.27 28.85
N GLY A 61 -12.56 4.59 28.71
CA GLY A 61 -12.66 5.49 29.86
C GLY A 61 -14.03 5.29 30.52
N LEU A 62 -14.05 4.80 31.76
CA LEU A 62 -15.25 4.84 32.59
C LEU A 62 -15.48 6.29 33.02
N GLU A 63 -16.25 7.06 32.27
CA GLU A 63 -16.60 8.43 32.70
C GLU A 63 -18.12 8.61 32.85
N LYS A 64 -18.54 8.84 34.11
CA LYS A 64 -19.81 9.49 34.41
C LYS A 64 -19.65 10.99 34.12
N GLY A 65 -20.07 11.42 32.93
CA GLY A 65 -20.29 12.83 32.58
C GLY A 65 -19.08 13.54 31.95
N SER A 66 -19.19 13.81 30.64
CA SER A 66 -18.40 14.76 29.82
C SER A 66 -16.88 14.74 30.08
N VAL A 67 -16.06 13.93 29.42
CA VAL A 67 -15.60 14.08 28.02
C VAL A 67 -14.99 12.73 27.58
N SER A 68 -15.35 12.19 26.41
CA SER A 68 -14.74 10.95 25.92
C SER A 68 -13.21 11.14 25.77
N THR A 69 -12.39 10.52 26.62
CA THR A 69 -10.94 10.44 26.37
C THR A 69 -10.72 9.54 25.15
N THR A 70 -10.49 10.14 23.99
CA THR A 70 -10.21 9.42 22.75
C THR A 70 -8.73 9.07 22.67
N TYR A 71 -8.39 7.81 22.94
CA TYR A 71 -7.04 7.30 22.71
C TYR A 71 -6.81 7.01 21.22
N GLY A 72 -5.59 7.22 20.73
CA GLY A 72 -5.20 6.92 19.36
C GLY A 72 -5.27 8.10 18.38
N HIS A 73 -5.89 9.21 18.77
CA HIS A 73 -5.99 10.41 17.92
C HIS A 73 -4.66 11.17 17.78
N SER A 74 -3.71 10.99 18.69
CA SER A 74 -2.37 11.58 18.63
C SER A 74 -1.40 10.78 17.77
N LEU A 75 -1.78 9.56 17.36
CA LEU A 75 -0.93 8.66 16.62
C LEU A 75 -0.79 9.13 15.17
N LEU A 76 0.45 9.28 14.74
CA LEU A 76 0.83 9.74 13.40
C LEU A 76 1.50 8.64 12.59
N SER A 77 2.23 7.74 13.25
CA SER A 77 2.98 6.68 12.58
C SER A 77 2.78 5.34 13.27
N ILE A 78 2.53 4.30 12.48
CA ILE A 78 2.53 2.91 12.94
C ILE A 78 3.42 2.04 12.06
N GLU A 79 4.15 1.14 12.74
CA GLU A 79 4.90 0.05 12.12
C GLU A 79 4.46 -1.26 12.80
N ILE A 80 3.80 -2.16 12.09
CA ILE A 80 3.32 -3.44 12.64
C ILE A 80 3.79 -4.57 11.76
N THR A 81 4.75 -5.36 12.24
CA THR A 81 5.34 -6.46 11.47
C THR A 81 5.38 -7.78 12.23
N LYS A 82 5.34 -8.90 11.50
CA LYS A 82 5.43 -10.26 12.07
C LYS A 82 4.45 -10.46 13.24
N CYS A 83 3.20 -10.05 13.03
CA CYS A 83 2.08 -10.20 13.98
C CYS A 83 0.99 -11.08 13.34
N PRO A 84 1.22 -12.41 13.20
CA PRO A 84 0.41 -13.30 12.36
C PRO A 84 -1.02 -13.53 12.84
N LYS A 85 -1.34 -13.18 14.09
CA LYS A 85 -2.68 -13.33 14.68
C LYS A 85 -3.50 -12.05 14.75
N LEU A 86 -2.91 -10.89 14.45
CA LEU A 86 -3.59 -9.62 14.50
C LEU A 86 -4.53 -9.49 13.31
N GLU A 87 -5.83 -9.29 13.57
CA GLU A 87 -6.86 -9.25 12.53
C GLU A 87 -7.21 -7.82 12.10
N GLU A 88 -7.16 -6.86 13.02
CA GLU A 88 -7.56 -5.48 12.75
C GLU A 88 -6.64 -4.47 13.45
N ILE A 89 -6.37 -3.37 12.75
CA ILE A 89 -5.82 -2.16 13.37
C ILE A 89 -6.99 -1.29 13.85
N PRO A 90 -6.92 -0.76 15.09
CA PRO A 90 -8.00 0.04 15.66
C PRO A 90 -8.44 1.22 14.79
N LYS A 91 -9.75 1.30 14.53
CA LYS A 91 -10.39 2.38 13.75
C LYS A 91 -10.26 3.77 14.38
N SER A 92 -9.86 3.85 15.66
CA SER A 92 -9.59 5.10 16.37
C SER A 92 -8.30 5.80 15.94
N PHE A 93 -7.41 5.11 15.20
CA PHE A 93 -6.18 5.71 14.68
C PHE A 93 -6.47 6.51 13.40
N VAL A 94 -7.13 7.67 13.57
CA VAL A 94 -7.70 8.46 12.47
C VAL A 94 -6.75 9.51 11.85
N ASN A 95 -5.65 9.82 12.54
CA ASN A 95 -4.70 10.87 12.15
C ASN A 95 -3.36 10.30 11.65
N LEU A 96 -3.35 9.03 11.24
CA LEU A 96 -2.16 8.38 10.72
C LEU A 96 -1.70 9.07 9.43
N VAL A 97 -0.40 9.37 9.41
CA VAL A 97 0.36 9.92 8.29
C VAL A 97 1.16 8.80 7.64
N ASP A 98 1.79 7.94 8.45
CA ASP A 98 2.64 6.84 7.99
C ASP A 98 2.11 5.52 8.53
N VAL A 99 1.81 4.59 7.64
CA VAL A 99 1.31 3.26 7.98
C VAL A 99 2.15 2.22 7.29
N ASP A 100 2.93 1.47 8.06
CA ASP A 100 3.64 0.29 7.57
C ASP A 100 3.14 -0.93 8.32
N CYS A 101 2.45 -1.82 7.62
CA CYS A 101 1.85 -3.00 8.23
C CYS A 101 2.11 -4.21 7.35
N GLY A 102 3.01 -5.10 7.78
CA GLY A 102 3.30 -6.26 6.96
C GLY A 102 4.42 -7.16 7.40
N GLY A 103 4.92 -8.01 6.51
CA GLY A 103 5.94 -9.00 6.80
C GLY A 103 5.47 -10.01 7.84
N GLY A 104 4.47 -10.84 7.51
CA GLY A 104 3.97 -11.89 8.39
C GLY A 104 2.72 -11.50 9.21
N CYS A 105 1.95 -10.51 8.76
CA CYS A 105 0.66 -10.11 9.34
C CYS A 105 -0.51 -10.80 8.61
N ASN A 106 -0.40 -12.13 8.45
CA ASN A 106 -1.22 -12.94 7.51
C ASN A 106 -2.74 -12.94 7.79
N LYS A 107 -3.15 -12.49 8.97
CA LYS A 107 -4.56 -12.38 9.36
C LYS A 107 -5.12 -10.96 9.31
N LEU A 108 -4.28 -9.96 9.04
CA LEU A 108 -4.71 -8.57 9.00
C LEU A 108 -5.67 -8.34 7.83
N VAL A 109 -6.94 -8.04 8.12
CA VAL A 109 -8.01 -7.87 7.12
C VAL A 109 -8.45 -6.42 6.96
N SER A 110 -8.10 -5.53 7.88
CA SER A 110 -8.40 -4.10 7.74
C SER A 110 -7.43 -3.18 8.47
N VAL A 111 -7.27 -1.99 7.89
CA VAL A 111 -6.60 -0.84 8.50
C VAL A 111 -7.60 0.31 8.70
N PRO A 112 -7.36 1.27 9.61
CA PRO A 112 -8.23 2.42 9.84
C PRO A 112 -8.42 3.28 8.58
N ARG A 113 -9.35 4.24 8.64
CA ARG A 113 -9.51 5.22 7.57
C ARG A 113 -8.30 6.16 7.53
N LEU A 114 -7.70 6.27 6.35
CA LEU A 114 -6.43 6.96 6.14
C LEU A 114 -6.63 8.31 5.45
N GLN A 115 -7.40 9.19 6.08
CA GLN A 115 -7.73 10.51 5.52
C GLN A 115 -6.54 11.46 5.45
N HIS A 116 -5.56 11.28 6.34
CA HIS A 116 -4.36 12.12 6.46
C HIS A 116 -3.07 11.39 6.08
N ALA A 117 -3.17 10.14 5.60
CA ALA A 117 -1.99 9.34 5.29
C ALA A 117 -1.26 9.91 4.08
N HIS A 118 0.06 9.97 4.20
CA HIS A 118 0.98 10.21 3.10
C HIS A 118 1.54 8.89 2.57
N ASN A 119 1.84 7.95 3.47
CA ASN A 119 2.53 6.72 3.12
C ASN A 119 1.76 5.52 3.67
N LEU A 120 1.45 4.56 2.80
CA LEU A 120 0.86 3.28 3.16
C LEU A 120 1.69 2.16 2.54
N SER A 121 2.28 1.32 3.40
CA SER A 121 2.98 0.09 3.04
C SER A 121 2.22 -1.09 3.64
N LEU A 122 1.83 -2.05 2.80
CA LEU A 122 1.25 -3.31 3.23
C LEU A 122 2.01 -4.49 2.65
N SER A 123 2.55 -5.38 3.48
CA SER A 123 3.26 -6.55 3.00
C SER A 123 2.82 -7.86 3.63
N TYR A 124 2.65 -8.94 2.84
CA TYR A 124 2.23 -10.26 3.35
C TYR A 124 1.04 -10.21 4.34
N VAL A 125 -0.04 -9.53 3.96
CA VAL A 125 -1.30 -9.40 4.74
C VAL A 125 -2.31 -10.49 4.34
N SER A 126 -3.53 -10.46 4.91
CA SER A 126 -4.57 -11.45 4.58
C SER A 126 -5.05 -11.31 3.12
N GLU A 127 -5.37 -12.43 2.48
CA GLU A 127 -6.02 -12.47 1.15
C GLU A 127 -7.42 -11.81 1.16
N SER A 128 -8.05 -11.75 2.34
CA SER A 128 -9.35 -11.11 2.55
C SER A 128 -9.24 -9.63 2.93
N MET A 129 -8.03 -9.07 2.96
CA MET A 129 -7.82 -7.65 3.21
C MET A 129 -8.57 -6.82 2.17
N SER A 130 -9.20 -5.73 2.61
CA SER A 130 -9.81 -4.74 1.72
C SER A 130 -9.22 -3.37 1.99
N LEU A 131 -8.75 -2.73 0.91
CA LEU A 131 -8.23 -1.37 0.95
C LEU A 131 -9.28 -0.32 0.66
N LYS A 132 -10.39 -0.70 0.01
CA LYS A 132 -11.40 0.25 -0.44
C LYS A 132 -11.86 1.17 0.68
N ALA A 133 -12.27 0.63 1.82
CA ALA A 133 -12.74 1.43 2.94
C ALA A 133 -11.65 2.27 3.61
N ALA A 134 -10.38 1.86 3.54
CA ALA A 134 -9.26 2.54 4.16
C ALA A 134 -8.85 3.80 3.40
N ILE A 135 -8.79 3.72 2.06
CA ILE A 135 -8.24 4.80 1.21
C ILE A 135 -9.30 5.56 0.39
N GLN A 136 -10.58 5.18 0.44
CA GLN A 136 -11.65 5.84 -0.35
C GLN A 136 -11.75 7.36 -0.14
N ASP A 137 -11.47 7.84 1.07
CA ASP A 137 -11.51 9.26 1.42
C ASP A 137 -10.11 9.90 1.46
N SER A 138 -9.06 9.16 1.05
CA SER A 138 -7.69 9.67 1.08
C SER A 138 -7.46 10.66 -0.08
N THR A 139 -6.80 11.76 0.23
CA THR A 139 -6.45 12.81 -0.77
C THR A 139 -4.98 13.24 -0.68
N TYR A 140 -4.29 12.86 0.39
CA TYR A 140 -2.90 13.21 0.66
C TYR A 140 -1.92 12.07 0.43
N LEU A 141 -2.40 10.86 0.10
CA LEU A 141 -1.55 9.69 -0.12
C LEU A 141 -0.56 9.98 -1.26
N LYS A 142 0.73 9.94 -0.94
CA LYS A 142 1.85 10.16 -1.86
C LYS A 142 2.48 8.84 -2.27
N GLU A 143 2.53 7.89 -1.34
CA GLU A 143 3.11 6.58 -1.55
C GLU A 143 2.15 5.49 -1.11
N LEU A 144 1.91 4.54 -2.00
CA LEU A 144 1.16 3.32 -1.75
C LEU A 144 2.01 2.14 -2.21
N SER A 145 2.51 1.36 -1.26
CA SER A 145 3.27 0.16 -1.51
C SER A 145 2.49 -1.06 -1.03
N ILE A 146 2.36 -2.06 -1.88
CA ILE A 146 1.78 -3.36 -1.54
C ILE A 146 2.71 -4.44 -2.03
N GLU A 147 3.26 -5.18 -1.09
CA GLU A 147 4.14 -6.31 -1.34
C GLU A 147 3.46 -7.58 -0.85
N SER A 148 2.66 -8.23 -1.69
CA SER A 148 2.02 -9.47 -1.26
C SER A 148 1.70 -10.41 -2.41
N ASP A 149 1.62 -11.70 -2.08
CA ASP A 149 1.01 -12.71 -2.95
C ASP A 149 -0.49 -12.44 -3.20
N CYS A 150 -1.09 -11.45 -2.53
CA CYS A 150 -2.51 -11.15 -2.55
C CYS A 150 -2.90 -10.41 -3.83
N ASN A 151 -2.98 -11.17 -4.93
CA ASN A 151 -3.62 -10.80 -6.19
C ASN A 151 -4.95 -10.04 -6.01
N ASN A 152 -5.71 -10.34 -4.95
CA ASN A 152 -7.01 -9.71 -4.68
C ASN A 152 -6.91 -8.21 -4.34
N LEU A 153 -5.90 -7.79 -3.56
CA LEU A 153 -5.70 -6.38 -3.21
C LEU A 153 -5.26 -5.57 -4.42
N THR A 154 -4.33 -6.12 -5.20
CA THR A 154 -3.87 -5.52 -6.45
C THR A 154 -5.04 -5.36 -7.42
N VAL A 155 -5.88 -6.38 -7.58
CA VAL A 155 -7.08 -6.31 -8.42
C VAL A 155 -8.11 -5.32 -7.87
N GLU A 156 -8.37 -5.31 -6.56
CA GLU A 156 -9.26 -4.35 -5.91
C GLU A 156 -8.80 -2.93 -6.24
N LEU A 157 -7.54 -2.59 -5.98
CA LEU A 157 -6.98 -1.26 -6.25
C LEU A 157 -7.03 -0.86 -7.72
N LEU A 158 -6.63 -1.76 -8.61
CA LEU A 158 -6.62 -1.48 -10.05
C LEU A 158 -8.05 -1.41 -10.63
N SER A 159 -9.06 -1.86 -9.88
CA SER A 159 -10.48 -1.69 -10.20
C SER A 159 -11.13 -0.47 -9.55
N MET A 160 -10.45 0.20 -8.60
CA MET A 160 -11.00 1.35 -7.89
C MET A 160 -10.92 2.63 -8.72
N ASP A 161 -11.92 3.50 -8.52
CA ASP A 161 -11.84 4.90 -8.92
C ASP A 161 -10.91 5.65 -7.94
N LEU A 162 -9.67 5.86 -8.36
CA LEU A 162 -8.66 6.59 -7.59
C LEU A 162 -8.57 8.06 -7.96
N ASN A 163 -9.59 8.65 -8.61
CA ASN A 163 -9.58 10.06 -9.02
C ASN A 163 -9.38 11.04 -7.84
N ARG A 164 -9.58 10.57 -6.60
CA ARG A 164 -9.35 11.33 -5.36
C ARG A 164 -7.91 11.29 -4.86
N LEU A 165 -7.11 10.30 -5.25
CA LEU A 165 -5.69 10.18 -4.91
C LEU A 165 -4.83 11.07 -5.80
N THR A 166 -5.19 12.35 -5.89
CA THR A 166 -4.51 13.33 -6.78
C THR A 166 -3.07 13.61 -6.37
N SER A 167 -2.70 13.27 -5.13
CA SER A 167 -1.36 13.45 -4.57
C SER A 167 -0.44 12.24 -4.75
N LEU A 168 -0.94 11.12 -5.31
CA LEU A 168 -0.19 9.87 -5.40
C LEU A 168 0.95 10.01 -6.41
N ASN A 169 2.17 9.86 -5.90
CA ASN A 169 3.40 9.96 -6.67
C ASN A 169 3.99 8.58 -6.96
N HIS A 170 3.94 7.70 -5.96
CA HIS A 170 4.55 6.38 -6.02
C HIS A 170 3.48 5.34 -5.72
N LEU A 171 3.32 4.40 -6.65
CA LEU A 171 2.51 3.22 -6.44
C LEU A 171 3.33 2.00 -6.81
N HIS A 172 3.62 1.20 -5.79
CA HIS A 172 4.39 -0.02 -5.92
C HIS A 172 3.50 -1.22 -5.61
N LEU A 173 3.29 -2.07 -6.61
CA LEU A 173 2.60 -3.33 -6.46
C LEU A 173 3.61 -4.44 -6.77
N MET A 174 4.07 -5.13 -5.73
CA MET A 174 5.08 -6.19 -5.79
C MET A 174 4.51 -7.53 -5.34
N ILE A 175 4.96 -8.58 -6.00
CA ILE A 175 5.19 -9.85 -5.33
C ILE A 175 6.71 -9.98 -5.17
N PRO A 176 7.22 -10.27 -3.96
CA PRO A 176 8.64 -10.47 -3.75
C PRO A 176 9.11 -11.64 -4.61
N SER A 177 10.01 -11.35 -5.57
CA SER A 177 10.83 -12.36 -6.24
C SER A 177 12.28 -12.15 -5.85
N ASP A 178 13.05 -13.23 -5.78
CA ASP A 178 14.46 -13.23 -5.39
C ASP A 178 15.37 -12.45 -6.37
N ASP A 179 14.85 -11.97 -7.51
CA ASP A 179 15.62 -11.39 -8.62
C ASP A 179 15.73 -9.85 -8.58
N TYR A 180 15.23 -9.19 -7.52
CA TYR A 180 14.98 -7.74 -7.51
C TYR A 180 16.21 -6.83 -7.37
N GLU A 181 17.38 -7.35 -7.02
CA GLU A 181 18.56 -6.51 -6.74
C GLU A 181 19.21 -5.83 -7.99
N ARG A 182 18.64 -5.97 -9.19
CA ARG A 182 19.29 -5.52 -10.45
C ARG A 182 18.73 -4.25 -11.08
N MET A 183 17.62 -3.68 -10.61
CA MET A 183 17.10 -2.43 -11.15
C MET A 183 17.35 -1.26 -10.18
N GLY A 184 18.27 -0.36 -10.56
CA GLY A 184 18.47 0.91 -9.88
C GLY A 184 17.19 1.74 -9.95
N TRP A 185 16.56 1.96 -8.80
CA TRP A 185 15.38 2.79 -8.63
C TRP A 185 15.85 4.21 -8.32
N GLU A 186 15.74 5.11 -9.28
CA GLU A 186 16.01 6.52 -9.02
C GLU A 186 14.79 7.14 -8.32
N ASN A 187 15.00 7.64 -7.10
CA ASN A 187 14.00 8.08 -6.13
C ASN A 187 13.24 9.38 -6.45
N ASP A 188 13.34 9.94 -7.66
CA ASP A 188 12.98 11.34 -7.89
C ASP A 188 11.83 11.56 -8.91
N ASN A 189 11.10 10.52 -9.33
CA ASN A 189 9.99 10.67 -10.29
C ASN A 189 8.73 9.87 -9.93
N GLN A 190 7.57 10.43 -10.32
CA GLN A 190 6.26 9.81 -10.18
C GLN A 190 6.18 8.51 -11.00
N SER A 191 6.33 7.38 -10.32
CA SER A 191 6.52 6.04 -10.90
C SER A 191 5.42 5.08 -10.46
N LEU A 192 4.83 4.38 -11.41
CA LEU A 192 3.92 3.24 -11.18
C LEU A 192 4.64 1.96 -11.58
N LYS A 193 4.83 1.07 -10.62
CA LYS A 193 5.44 -0.23 -10.86
C LYS A 193 4.47 -1.33 -10.44
N ILE A 194 4.11 -2.18 -11.41
CA ILE A 194 3.22 -3.32 -11.26
C ILE A 194 4.01 -4.57 -11.61
N THR A 195 4.27 -5.44 -10.65
CA THR A 195 5.13 -6.62 -10.90
C THR A 195 4.54 -7.89 -10.34
N SER A 196 4.77 -8.99 -11.06
CA SER A 196 4.36 -10.34 -10.66
C SER A 196 2.85 -10.46 -10.39
N CYS A 197 2.03 -9.59 -10.97
CA CYS A 197 0.58 -9.58 -10.72
C CYS A 197 -0.12 -10.61 -11.62
N HIS A 198 -0.01 -11.90 -11.28
CA HIS A 198 -0.48 -12.98 -12.13
C HIS A 198 -2.00 -13.00 -12.32
N ALA A 199 -2.82 -12.49 -11.38
CA ALA A 199 -4.28 -12.42 -11.61
C ALA A 199 -4.72 -11.21 -12.45
N LEU A 200 -3.81 -10.28 -12.74
CA LEU A 200 -4.13 -9.07 -13.46
C LEU A 200 -4.43 -9.39 -14.93
N THR A 201 -5.66 -9.13 -15.36
CA THR A 201 -6.07 -9.33 -16.77
C THR A 201 -6.16 -8.03 -17.55
N THR A 202 -6.44 -6.91 -16.87
CA THR A 202 -6.57 -5.56 -17.43
C THR A 202 -6.32 -4.52 -16.34
N ILE A 203 -5.87 -3.34 -16.73
CA ILE A 203 -5.74 -2.17 -15.85
C ILE A 203 -6.90 -1.22 -16.13
N SER A 204 -7.59 -0.71 -15.09
CA SER A 204 -8.67 0.26 -15.30
C SER A 204 -8.16 1.52 -15.98
N GLY A 205 -8.89 1.97 -17.00
CA GLY A 205 -8.57 3.23 -17.67
C GLY A 205 -8.75 4.44 -16.75
N GLU A 206 -9.67 4.37 -15.79
CA GLU A 206 -9.95 5.40 -14.80
C GLU A 206 -8.79 5.55 -13.81
N PHE A 207 -8.23 4.43 -13.37
CA PHE A 207 -7.04 4.38 -12.52
C PHE A 207 -5.85 5.09 -13.19
N LEU A 208 -5.53 4.76 -14.44
CA LEU A 208 -4.45 5.43 -15.17
C LEU A 208 -4.74 6.91 -15.45
N SER A 209 -6.02 7.26 -15.66
CA SER A 209 -6.42 8.66 -15.87
C SER A 209 -6.24 9.50 -14.61
N SER A 210 -6.44 8.90 -13.43
CA SER A 210 -6.22 9.54 -12.12
C SER A 210 -4.77 10.01 -11.96
N CYS A 211 -3.82 9.24 -12.49
CA CYS A 211 -2.38 9.53 -12.43
C CYS A 211 -1.85 10.28 -13.66
N SER A 212 -2.72 10.74 -14.56
CA SER A 212 -2.33 11.18 -15.91
C SER A 212 -1.46 12.44 -15.97
N ASN A 213 -1.55 13.32 -14.97
CA ASN A 213 -0.77 14.58 -14.93
C ASN A 213 0.63 14.39 -14.33
N SER A 214 0.82 13.30 -13.59
CA SER A 214 2.01 13.05 -12.80
C SER A 214 2.87 11.91 -13.34
N LEU A 215 2.27 10.83 -13.82
CA LEU A 215 2.96 9.59 -14.10
C LEU A 215 4.05 9.72 -15.20
N ARG A 216 5.33 9.62 -14.79
CA ARG A 216 6.48 9.71 -15.69
C ARG A 216 7.01 8.35 -16.12
N GLU A 217 6.87 7.36 -15.26
CA GLU A 217 7.36 6.01 -15.49
C GLU A 217 6.28 4.97 -15.17
N LEU A 218 6.05 4.06 -16.11
CA LEU A 218 5.20 2.89 -15.94
C LEU A 218 6.00 1.63 -16.24
N THR A 219 6.19 0.80 -15.22
CA THR A 219 6.84 -0.51 -15.36
C THR A 219 5.83 -1.60 -15.03
N ILE A 220 5.63 -2.52 -15.98
CA ILE A 220 4.80 -3.71 -15.81
C ILE A 220 5.67 -4.93 -16.10
N GLU A 221 5.80 -5.81 -15.11
CA GLU A 221 6.72 -6.95 -15.16
C GLU A 221 6.03 -8.24 -14.69
N ASN A 222 6.32 -9.37 -15.33
CA ASN A 222 5.89 -10.71 -14.89
C ASN A 222 4.36 -10.84 -14.66
N CYS A 223 3.55 -10.24 -15.53
CA CYS A 223 2.08 -10.26 -15.42
C CYS A 223 1.46 -11.22 -16.46
N ASP A 224 1.47 -12.53 -16.16
CA ASP A 224 1.14 -13.59 -17.12
C ASP A 224 -0.25 -13.54 -17.75
N ASN A 225 -1.23 -13.01 -17.02
CA ASN A 225 -2.61 -12.96 -17.49
C ASN A 225 -3.01 -11.60 -18.07
N LEU A 226 -2.10 -10.62 -18.10
CA LEU A 226 -2.41 -9.28 -18.59
C LEU A 226 -2.59 -9.33 -20.11
N VAL A 227 -3.82 -9.07 -20.57
CA VAL A 227 -4.18 -9.19 -21.99
C VAL A 227 -4.02 -7.86 -22.72
N CYS A 228 -4.33 -6.74 -22.05
CA CYS A 228 -4.27 -5.42 -22.65
C CYS A 228 -4.02 -4.29 -21.64
N LEU A 229 -3.44 -3.21 -22.15
CA LEU A 229 -3.38 -1.92 -21.45
C LEU A 229 -4.60 -1.08 -21.85
N PRO A 230 -5.12 -0.20 -20.98
CA PRO A 230 -6.27 0.62 -21.29
C PRO A 230 -5.92 1.72 -22.32
N ARG A 231 -6.92 2.14 -23.11
CA ARG A 231 -6.75 3.21 -24.11
C ARG A 231 -6.35 4.55 -23.52
N SER A 232 -6.68 4.81 -22.26
CA SER A 232 -6.27 6.02 -21.53
C SER A 232 -4.75 6.13 -21.34
N LEU A 233 -3.97 5.06 -21.54
CA LEU A 233 -2.51 5.18 -21.57
C LEU A 233 -2.03 6.22 -22.61
N SER A 234 -2.74 6.33 -23.74
CA SER A 234 -2.46 7.32 -24.78
C SER A 234 -2.67 8.78 -24.34
N THR A 235 -3.47 9.02 -23.30
CA THR A 235 -3.80 10.36 -22.80
C THR A 235 -2.80 10.88 -21.77
N ILE A 236 -1.91 10.01 -21.25
CA ILE A 236 -0.90 10.36 -20.23
C ILE A 236 0.27 11.09 -20.89
N GLN A 237 0.16 12.40 -21.06
CA GLN A 237 1.21 13.23 -21.69
C GLN A 237 2.46 13.43 -20.83
N SER A 238 2.41 13.04 -19.56
CA SER A 238 3.54 13.06 -18.63
C SER A 238 4.46 11.85 -18.79
N LEU A 239 3.98 10.73 -19.38
CA LEU A 239 4.70 9.47 -19.43
C LEU A 239 5.92 9.53 -20.36
N ARG A 240 7.11 9.26 -19.81
CA ARG A 240 8.40 9.30 -20.50
C ARG A 240 8.98 7.90 -20.70
N ILE A 241 8.76 7.01 -19.75
CA ILE A 241 9.32 5.66 -19.71
C ILE A 241 8.18 4.65 -19.59
N LEU A 242 8.16 3.68 -20.49
CA LEU A 242 7.26 2.53 -20.45
C LEU A 242 8.07 1.25 -20.57
N SER A 243 8.03 0.41 -19.55
CA SER A 243 8.70 -0.89 -19.52
C SER A 243 7.66 -2.01 -19.40
N LEU A 244 7.66 -2.93 -20.37
CA LEU A 244 6.79 -4.10 -20.43
C LEU A 244 7.67 -5.34 -20.49
N LEU A 245 7.73 -6.09 -19.39
CA LEU A 245 8.68 -7.19 -19.21
C LEU A 245 7.90 -8.46 -18.85
N GLU A 246 8.19 -9.58 -19.49
CA GLU A 246 7.67 -10.90 -19.09
C GLU A 246 6.13 -10.91 -18.98
N CYS A 247 5.46 -10.33 -19.98
CA CYS A 247 4.00 -10.27 -20.09
C CYS A 247 3.54 -11.07 -21.33
N PRO A 248 3.57 -12.41 -21.30
CA PRO A 248 3.44 -13.24 -22.50
C PRO A 248 2.09 -13.11 -23.21
N LYS A 249 0.98 -12.87 -22.48
CA LYS A 249 -0.38 -12.76 -23.05
C LYS A 249 -0.77 -11.35 -23.51
N LEU A 250 0.12 -10.36 -23.43
CA LEU A 250 -0.20 -8.98 -23.77
C LEU A 250 -0.37 -8.82 -25.29
N VAL A 251 -1.60 -8.59 -25.80
CA VAL A 251 -1.89 -8.65 -27.25
C VAL A 251 -2.02 -7.26 -27.92
N ILE A 252 -2.51 -6.24 -27.21
CA ILE A 252 -3.24 -5.11 -27.81
C ILE A 252 -2.53 -3.74 -27.65
N LEU A 253 -1.25 -3.62 -28.00
CA LEU A 253 -0.68 -2.27 -28.24
C LEU A 253 -1.10 -1.68 -29.61
N LYS A 254 -1.86 -2.41 -30.45
CA LYS A 254 -2.31 -1.91 -31.76
C LYS A 254 -3.43 -0.87 -31.69
N ASP A 255 -4.35 -1.02 -30.74
CA ASP A 255 -5.51 -0.11 -30.60
C ASP A 255 -5.32 0.95 -29.50
N CYS A 256 -4.36 0.72 -28.60
CA CYS A 256 -3.97 1.66 -27.56
C CYS A 256 -2.76 2.44 -28.08
N GLY A 257 -2.97 3.69 -28.49
CA GLY A 257 -1.85 4.56 -28.86
C GLY A 257 -0.86 4.69 -27.70
N LEU A 258 0.44 4.75 -27.99
CA LEU A 258 1.41 5.17 -26.97
C LEU A 258 1.31 6.68 -26.74
N PRO A 259 1.56 7.16 -25.52
CA PRO A 259 1.59 8.58 -25.26
C PRO A 259 2.69 9.26 -26.10
N THR A 260 2.35 10.40 -26.70
CA THR A 260 3.23 11.12 -27.64
C THR A 260 4.49 11.72 -26.99
N ALA A 261 4.53 11.73 -25.66
CA ALA A 261 5.60 12.22 -24.84
C ALA A 261 6.63 11.14 -24.46
N LEU A 262 6.37 9.89 -24.82
CA LEU A 262 7.22 8.74 -24.52
C LEU A 262 8.59 8.88 -25.19
N THR A 263 9.64 8.65 -24.41
CA THR A 263 11.05 8.78 -24.82
C THR A 263 11.77 7.43 -24.81
N HIS A 264 11.40 6.56 -23.86
CA HIS A 264 11.98 5.24 -23.66
C HIS A 264 10.85 4.20 -23.64
N LEU A 265 11.03 3.15 -24.43
CA LEU A 265 10.12 2.00 -24.49
C LEU A 265 10.96 0.73 -24.40
N THR A 266 10.71 -0.08 -23.38
CA THR A 266 11.34 -1.40 -23.23
C THR A 266 10.26 -2.46 -23.34
N ILE A 267 10.44 -3.43 -24.24
CA ILE A 267 9.56 -4.60 -24.38
C ILE A 267 10.42 -5.85 -24.38
N LYS A 268 10.21 -6.76 -23.44
CA LYS A 268 10.99 -8.01 -23.31
C LYS A 268 10.07 -9.16 -22.93
N ASN A 269 10.22 -10.33 -23.58
CA ASN A 269 9.47 -11.55 -23.26
C ASN A 269 7.93 -11.35 -23.26
N CYS A 270 7.40 -10.65 -24.28
CA CYS A 270 5.97 -10.41 -24.47
C CYS A 270 5.50 -11.04 -25.79
N ASP A 271 5.30 -12.36 -25.78
CA ASP A 271 5.23 -13.19 -27.00
C ASP A 271 4.00 -12.94 -27.88
N GLU A 272 2.84 -12.63 -27.29
CA GLU A 272 1.59 -12.38 -28.02
C GLU A 272 1.45 -10.94 -28.54
N MET A 273 2.45 -10.07 -28.30
CA MET A 273 2.39 -8.67 -28.72
C MET A 273 2.45 -8.56 -30.25
N LYS A 274 1.30 -8.29 -30.89
CA LYS A 274 1.25 -8.01 -32.33
C LYS A 274 1.78 -6.62 -32.61
N ALA A 275 2.84 -6.55 -33.41
CA ALA A 275 3.66 -5.37 -33.66
C ALA A 275 2.91 -4.04 -33.80
N VAL A 276 3.53 -3.03 -33.22
CA VAL A 276 3.19 -1.61 -33.19
C VAL A 276 3.44 -0.97 -34.58
N SER A 277 2.81 -1.51 -35.63
CA SER A 277 3.17 -1.22 -37.03
C SER A 277 2.76 0.17 -37.52
N ASN A 278 2.07 0.99 -36.71
CA ASN A 278 1.52 2.29 -37.09
C ASN A 278 1.96 3.47 -36.22
N LEU A 279 2.82 3.28 -35.22
CA LEU A 279 3.27 4.41 -34.42
C LEU A 279 4.30 5.24 -35.19
N ARG A 280 4.05 6.55 -35.27
CA ARG A 280 5.08 7.53 -35.61
C ARG A 280 6.06 7.61 -34.45
N LEU A 281 6.94 6.61 -34.31
CA LEU A 281 8.00 6.51 -33.28
C LEU A 281 9.13 7.55 -33.46
N THR A 282 8.81 8.70 -34.04
CA THR A 282 9.76 9.78 -34.41
C THR A 282 10.44 10.46 -33.22
N LYS A 283 10.13 10.07 -31.98
CA LYS A 283 10.63 10.68 -30.74
C LYS A 283 11.26 9.68 -29.74
N LEU A 284 11.33 8.38 -30.06
CA LEU A 284 12.01 7.43 -29.19
C LEU A 284 13.53 7.63 -29.27
N THR A 285 14.18 7.77 -28.12
CA THR A 285 15.64 7.87 -28.02
C THR A 285 16.30 6.51 -27.80
N SER A 286 15.53 5.50 -27.38
CA SER A 286 15.98 4.12 -27.17
C SER A 286 14.83 3.14 -27.43
N LEU A 287 15.16 1.94 -27.94
CA LEU A 287 14.25 0.81 -28.17
C LEU A 287 14.87 -0.48 -27.60
#